data_AF-A0A7W3T858-F1
#
_entry.id   AF-A0A7W3T858-F1
#
_cell.length_a   1.000
_cell.length_b   1.000
_cell.length_c   1.000
_cell.angle_alpha   90.00
_cell.angle_beta   90.00
_cell.angle_gamma   90.00
#
_symmetry.space_group_name_H-M   'P 1'
#
loop_
_entity.id
_entity.type
_entity.pdbx_description
1 polymer ?
#
loop_
_entity_poly.entity_id
_entity_poly.type
_entity_poly.pdbx_seq_one_letter_code
_entity_poly.pdbx_strand_id
1 'polypeptide(L)'
;MSRSRRSIPEELLLLALDPTTGTTAQPQSLDLGLAGAQLVELALAGRIAPNGDRIAVVLARPTGDPTLDTALELLRRRGAPVRAVHWVGGPRLGLRQTYLSHLERCGMVHAVENQMCGVLPTTRYQATDTEVSREIRARLDGAIRTGTPPDARTAALAALAHAVGLGKHLYPGNEGRSSRSRLRDLIRHDPMGGLVAHAVMDVQNGVAGQARRPAPAVRGRRPAVPTPARGGQQVPDQTRRREPARVPARPSLSSR
;
A
#
# COMPACT_ATOMS: atom_id res chain seq x y z
N MET A 1 8.05 19.13 -16.35
CA MET A 1 8.48 19.87 -15.14
C MET A 1 8.30 18.96 -13.94
N SER A 2 9.32 18.17 -13.59
CA SER A 2 9.24 17.30 -12.41
C SER A 2 9.48 18.17 -11.18
N ARG A 3 8.41 18.64 -10.53
CA ARG A 3 8.53 19.22 -9.19
C ARG A 3 9.19 18.17 -8.31
N SER A 4 10.19 18.55 -7.53
CA SER A 4 10.95 17.65 -6.64
C SER A 4 10.00 16.93 -5.68
N ARG A 5 9.54 15.75 -6.10
CA ARG A 5 8.48 15.00 -5.43
C ARG A 5 9.09 14.34 -4.18
N ARG A 6 8.56 14.67 -3.01
CA ARG A 6 9.01 14.15 -1.70
C ARG A 6 8.58 12.71 -1.53
N SER A 7 9.33 11.92 -0.77
CA SER A 7 8.99 10.54 -0.40
C SER A 7 7.70 10.49 0.46
N ILE A 8 6.92 9.40 0.42
CA ILE A 8 5.71 9.25 1.24
C ILE A 8 6.00 9.40 2.74
N PRO A 9 7.11 8.88 3.29
CA PRO A 9 7.47 9.14 4.69
C PRO A 9 7.63 10.63 4.99
N GLU A 10 8.28 11.39 4.11
CA GLU A 10 8.45 12.84 4.24
C GLU A 10 7.12 13.58 4.11
N GLU A 11 6.29 13.24 3.11
CA GLU A 11 4.98 13.85 2.93
C GLU A 11 4.08 13.61 4.16
N LEU A 12 4.09 12.39 4.71
CA LEU A 12 3.34 12.04 5.91
C LEU A 12 3.83 12.82 7.13
N LEU A 13 5.15 12.96 7.28
CA LEU A 13 5.77 13.71 8.37
C LEU A 13 5.43 15.20 8.29
N LEU A 14 5.53 15.81 7.11
CA LEU A 14 5.15 17.21 6.88
C LEU A 14 3.66 17.44 7.20
N LEU A 15 2.78 16.50 6.86
CA LEU A 15 1.36 16.57 7.21
C LEU A 15 1.07 16.40 8.71
N ALA A 16 2.00 15.84 9.48
CA ALA A 16 1.85 15.64 10.92
C ALA A 16 2.45 16.80 11.75
N LEU A 17 3.27 17.65 11.14
CA LEU A 17 3.91 18.76 11.82
C LEU A 17 3.03 20.01 11.74
N ASP A 18 2.74 20.59 12.89
CA ASP A 18 2.08 21.88 12.96
C ASP A 18 3.09 22.99 12.60
N PRO A 19 2.80 23.79 11.55
CA PRO A 19 3.74 24.81 11.06
C PRO A 19 3.91 25.99 12.03
N THR A 20 2.96 26.19 12.96
CA THR A 20 2.97 27.33 13.89
C THR A 20 3.65 26.96 15.21
N THR A 21 3.36 25.77 15.74
CA THR A 21 3.77 25.35 17.09
C THR A 21 4.92 24.35 17.09
N GLY A 22 5.19 23.69 15.96
CA GLY A 22 6.17 22.60 15.87
C GLY A 22 5.72 21.33 16.58
N THR A 23 4.43 21.25 16.93
CA THR A 23 3.85 20.07 17.56
C THR A 23 3.68 18.97 16.51
N THR A 24 4.12 17.76 16.83
CA THR A 24 3.85 16.57 16.01
C THR A 24 2.52 15.95 16.43
N ALA A 25 1.58 15.87 15.50
CA ALA A 25 0.32 15.17 15.71
C ALA A 25 0.53 13.65 15.76
N GLN A 26 -0.06 13.00 16.76
CA GLN A 26 -0.05 11.54 16.93
C GLN A 26 1.36 10.90 16.84
N PRO A 27 2.35 11.34 17.65
CA PRO A 27 3.76 10.98 17.45
C PRO A 27 4.03 9.47 17.51
N GLN A 28 3.32 8.73 18.37
CA GLN A 28 3.45 7.27 18.50
C GLN A 28 2.94 6.54 17.24
N SER A 29 1.73 6.90 16.78
CA SER A 29 1.15 6.33 15.58
C SER A 29 1.91 6.75 14.32
N LEU A 30 2.48 7.95 14.31
CA LEU A 30 3.28 8.45 13.20
C LEU A 30 4.52 7.58 12.96
N ASP A 31 5.21 7.13 14.00
CA ASP A 31 6.39 6.26 13.86
C ASP A 31 6.03 4.93 13.17
N LEU A 32 4.85 4.36 13.48
CA LEU A 32 4.29 3.20 12.77
C LEU A 32 3.98 3.55 11.30
N GLY A 33 3.39 4.72 11.08
CA GLY A 33 3.10 5.24 9.74
C GLY A 33 4.34 5.42 8.88
N LEU A 34 5.45 5.90 9.45
CA LEU A 34 6.73 6.06 8.75
C LEU A 34 7.31 4.71 8.32
N ALA A 35 7.26 3.71 9.20
CA ALA A 35 7.69 2.34 8.87
C ALA A 35 6.86 1.74 7.73
N GLY A 36 5.56 2.04 7.74
CA GLY A 36 4.62 1.70 6.68
C GLY A 36 4.85 2.45 5.37
N ALA A 37 5.11 3.75 5.46
CA ALA A 37 5.38 4.63 4.34
C ALA A 37 6.61 4.20 3.53
N GLN A 38 7.63 3.64 4.20
CA GLN A 38 8.78 3.02 3.50
C GLN A 38 8.34 1.89 2.58
N LEU A 39 7.39 1.06 3.01
CA LEU A 39 6.87 -0.05 2.20
C LEU A 39 6.11 0.49 1.00
N VAL A 40 5.29 1.52 1.19
CA VAL A 40 4.60 2.19 0.08
C VAL A 40 5.62 2.73 -0.93
N GLU A 41 6.65 3.44 -0.48
CA GLU A 41 7.66 4.00 -1.39
C GLU A 41 8.44 2.91 -2.14
N LEU A 42 8.82 1.83 -1.45
CA LEU A 42 9.46 0.67 -2.07
C LEU A 42 8.55 -0.04 -3.08
N ALA A 43 7.24 -0.09 -2.83
CA ALA A 43 6.27 -0.68 -3.76
C ALA A 43 6.08 0.19 -5.00
N LEU A 44 5.99 1.52 -4.83
CA LEU A 44 5.94 2.48 -5.94
C LEU A 44 7.23 2.42 -6.78
N ALA A 45 8.38 2.15 -6.17
CA ALA A 45 9.65 1.89 -6.85
C ALA A 45 9.76 0.47 -7.47
N GLY A 46 8.71 -0.36 -7.37
CA GLY A 46 8.67 -1.72 -7.92
C GLY A 46 9.65 -2.70 -7.25
N ARG A 47 10.11 -2.40 -6.03
CA ARG A 47 11.06 -3.25 -5.28
C ARG A 47 10.36 -4.36 -4.52
N ILE A 48 9.15 -4.09 -4.05
CA ILE A 48 8.33 -5.01 -3.27
C ILE A 48 6.89 -5.03 -3.80
N ALA A 49 6.15 -6.08 -3.48
CA ALA A 49 4.73 -6.20 -3.81
C ALA A 49 3.94 -6.79 -2.64
N PRO A 50 2.64 -6.47 -2.52
CA PRO A 50 1.78 -7.10 -1.55
C PRO A 50 1.55 -8.57 -1.95
N ASN A 51 1.54 -9.45 -0.96
CA ASN A 51 1.23 -10.88 -1.07
C ASN A 51 0.28 -11.25 0.07
N GLY A 52 -1.01 -11.00 -0.12
CA GLY A 52 -2.00 -11.10 0.96
C GLY A 52 -1.72 -10.08 2.07
N ASP A 53 -1.58 -10.55 3.31
CA ASP A 53 -1.18 -9.72 4.48
C ASP A 53 0.34 -9.55 4.63
N ARG A 54 1.11 -10.05 3.65
CA ARG A 54 2.57 -10.06 3.63
C ARG A 54 3.14 -9.20 2.52
N ILE A 55 4.43 -8.94 2.64
CA ILE A 55 5.25 -8.16 1.74
C ILE A 55 6.30 -9.09 1.14
N ALA A 56 6.34 -9.19 -0.19
CA ALA A 56 7.34 -9.95 -0.91
C ALA A 56 8.34 -9.00 -1.61
N VAL A 57 9.63 -9.32 -1.55
CA VAL A 57 10.65 -8.64 -2.34
C VAL A 57 10.55 -9.16 -3.78
N VAL A 58 10.35 -8.25 -4.73
CA VAL A 58 10.25 -8.56 -6.17
C VAL A 58 11.57 -8.26 -6.87
N LEU A 59 12.20 -7.15 -6.51
CA LEU A 59 13.43 -6.67 -7.12
C LEU A 59 14.34 -6.06 -6.07
N ALA A 60 15.45 -6.72 -5.76
CA ALA A 60 16.42 -6.28 -4.77
C ALA A 60 17.47 -5.31 -5.34
N ARG A 61 17.04 -4.35 -6.18
CA ARG A 61 17.93 -3.29 -6.67
C ARG A 61 17.83 -2.05 -5.77
N PRO A 62 18.94 -1.36 -5.48
CA PRO A 62 18.89 -0.09 -4.75
C PRO A 62 17.91 0.92 -5.37
N THR A 63 17.33 1.75 -4.54
CA THR A 63 16.47 2.89 -4.92
C THR A 63 17.28 4.17 -5.05
N GLY A 64 18.46 4.23 -4.44
CA GLY A 64 19.28 5.45 -4.33
C GLY A 64 18.97 6.27 -3.08
N ASP A 65 17.97 5.88 -2.29
CA ASP A 65 17.70 6.41 -0.95
C ASP A 65 18.27 5.42 0.09
N PRO A 66 19.30 5.80 0.86
CA PRO A 66 19.93 4.91 1.86
C PRO A 66 18.97 4.38 2.92
N THR A 67 17.93 5.15 3.28
CA THR A 67 16.91 4.79 4.28
C THR A 67 15.99 3.71 3.72
N LEU A 68 15.58 3.83 2.45
CA LEU A 68 14.79 2.82 1.76
C LEU A 68 15.62 1.57 1.44
N ASP A 69 16.89 1.75 1.06
CA ASP A 69 17.80 0.65 0.74
C ASP A 69 18.11 -0.21 1.98
N THR A 70 18.25 0.41 3.14
CA THR A 70 18.35 -0.31 4.42
C THR A 70 17.09 -1.14 4.69
N ALA A 71 15.90 -0.57 4.47
CA ALA A 71 14.65 -1.29 4.63
C ALA A 71 14.52 -2.46 3.64
N LEU A 72 14.88 -2.25 2.37
CA LEU A 72 14.87 -3.27 1.33
C LEU A 72 15.83 -4.43 1.67
N GLU A 73 17.03 -4.12 2.14
CA GLU A 73 18.00 -5.12 2.56
C GLU A 73 17.51 -5.94 3.76
N LEU A 74 16.88 -5.30 4.75
CA LEU A 74 16.27 -5.99 5.88
C LEU A 74 15.14 -6.94 5.44
N LEU A 75 14.32 -6.55 4.47
CA LEU A 75 13.30 -7.43 3.88
C LEU A 75 13.95 -8.60 3.13
N ARG A 76 14.98 -8.32 2.32
CA ARG A 76 15.71 -9.33 1.54
C ARG A 76 16.33 -10.40 2.42
N ARG A 77 16.96 -10.00 3.53
CA ARG A 77 17.60 -10.92 4.49
C ARG A 77 16.63 -11.89 5.16
N ARG A 78 15.33 -11.59 5.20
CA ARG A 78 14.33 -12.53 5.73
C ARG A 78 14.14 -13.75 4.83
N GLY A 79 14.45 -13.65 3.54
CA GLY A 79 14.34 -14.75 2.57
C GLY A 79 12.91 -15.23 2.28
N ALA A 80 11.89 -14.66 2.91
CA ALA A 80 10.49 -15.04 2.76
C ALA A 80 9.55 -13.84 2.97
N PRO A 81 8.31 -13.88 2.46
CA PRO A 81 7.35 -12.79 2.64
C PRO A 81 7.06 -12.44 4.10
N VAL A 82 7.20 -11.16 4.44
CA VAL A 82 7.10 -10.63 5.81
C VAL A 82 5.71 -10.09 6.07
N ARG A 83 5.08 -10.42 7.20
CA ARG A 83 3.78 -9.83 7.57
C ARG A 83 3.92 -8.32 7.75
N ALA A 84 3.03 -7.54 7.15
CA ALA A 84 3.07 -6.09 7.24
C ALA A 84 2.97 -5.59 8.68
N VAL A 85 2.13 -6.22 9.50
CA VAL A 85 1.97 -5.88 10.92
C VAL A 85 3.27 -6.09 11.74
N HIS A 86 4.06 -7.12 11.43
CA HIS A 86 5.36 -7.35 12.09
C HIS A 86 6.42 -6.35 11.62
N TRP A 87 6.35 -5.93 10.36
CA TRP A 87 7.27 -4.91 9.84
C TRP A 87 7.00 -3.55 10.47
N VAL A 88 5.72 -3.15 10.50
CA VAL A 88 5.26 -1.86 11.02
C VAL A 88 5.44 -1.76 12.53
N GLY A 89 5.10 -2.81 13.28
CA GLY A 89 5.27 -2.86 14.73
C GLY A 89 6.68 -3.21 15.21
N GLY A 90 7.63 -3.42 14.28
CA GLY A 90 9.00 -3.75 14.63
C GLY A 90 9.80 -2.55 15.13
N PRO A 91 10.93 -2.75 15.82
CA PRO A 91 11.77 -1.65 16.28
C PRO A 91 12.32 -0.84 15.10
N ARG A 92 12.15 0.48 15.16
CA ARG A 92 12.60 1.47 14.17
C ARG A 92 13.27 2.65 14.85
N LEU A 93 14.35 2.35 15.57
CA LEU A 93 15.14 3.36 16.26
C LEU A 93 15.64 4.43 15.28
N GLY A 94 15.36 5.69 15.57
CA GLY A 94 15.85 6.82 14.80
C GLY A 94 15.15 7.09 13.45
N LEU A 95 14.17 6.28 13.02
CA LEU A 95 13.57 6.44 11.68
C LEU A 95 12.98 7.84 11.45
N ARG A 96 12.22 8.35 12.43
CA ARG A 96 11.67 9.71 12.39
C ARG A 96 12.77 10.75 12.31
N GLN A 97 13.82 10.61 13.12
CA GLN A 97 14.95 11.54 13.14
C GLN A 97 15.70 11.56 11.80
N THR A 98 15.86 10.41 11.15
CA THR A 98 16.47 10.31 9.82
C THR A 98 15.71 11.16 8.80
N TYR A 99 14.37 11.05 8.75
CA TYR A 99 13.55 11.86 7.85
C TYR A 99 13.52 13.34 8.23
N LEU A 100 13.43 13.67 9.53
CA LEU A 100 13.50 15.06 9.98
C LEU A 100 14.82 15.72 9.59
N SER A 101 15.94 15.03 9.78
CA SER A 101 17.28 15.54 9.41
C SER A 101 17.43 15.71 7.89
N HIS A 102 16.77 14.85 7.09
CA HIS A 102 16.74 15.03 5.63
C HIS A 102 15.88 16.23 5.21
N LEU A 103 14.69 16.38 5.80
CA LEU A 103 13.80 17.52 5.57
C LEU A 103 14.44 18.84 6.00
N GLU A 104 15.19 18.84 7.09
CA GLU A 104 15.91 20.01 7.61
C GLU A 104 17.00 20.46 6.63
N ARG A 105 17.83 19.53 6.15
CA ARG A 105 18.81 19.81 5.07
C ARG A 105 18.17 20.32 3.79
N CYS A 106 16.91 19.96 3.55
CA CYS A 106 16.13 20.43 2.42
C CYS A 106 15.39 21.76 2.66
N GLY A 107 15.52 22.37 3.85
CA GLY A 107 14.82 23.60 4.22
C GLY A 107 13.30 23.46 4.36
N MET A 108 12.79 22.24 4.54
CA MET A 108 11.35 21.95 4.64
C MET A 108 10.87 21.94 6.09
N VAL A 109 11.79 21.75 7.04
CA VAL A 109 11.54 21.89 8.47
C VAL A 109 12.70 22.63 9.12
N HIS A 110 12.46 23.26 10.25
CA HIS A 110 13.52 23.85 11.07
C HIS A 110 13.41 23.34 12.52
N ALA A 111 14.56 23.00 13.10
CA ALA A 111 14.65 22.71 14.52
C ALA A 111 14.39 23.99 15.33
N VAL A 112 13.44 23.92 16.25
CA VAL A 112 13.14 24.97 17.21
C VAL A 112 13.45 24.42 18.59
N GLU A 113 14.41 25.05 19.26
CA GLU A 113 14.69 24.78 20.66
C GLU A 113 13.53 25.27 21.51
N ASN A 114 12.90 24.37 22.24
CA ASN A 114 11.95 24.76 23.27
C ASN A 114 12.65 24.73 24.62
N GLN A 115 12.96 25.90 25.16
CA GLN A 115 13.39 26.05 26.54
C GLN A 115 12.13 26.19 27.41
N MET A 116 11.64 25.06 27.94
CA MET A 116 10.77 25.12 29.11
C MET A 116 11.69 25.26 30.32
N CYS A 117 11.56 26.37 31.07
CA CYS A 117 12.35 26.65 32.27
C CYS A 117 12.41 25.41 33.20
N GLY A 118 13.58 24.76 33.28
CA GLY A 118 13.86 23.66 34.21
C GLY A 118 13.80 22.22 33.67
N VAL A 119 13.49 22.00 32.38
CA VAL A 119 13.49 20.65 31.76
C VAL A 119 14.55 20.57 30.65
N LEU A 120 15.13 19.39 30.43
CA LEU A 120 16.06 19.15 29.32
C LEU A 120 15.49 19.68 28.00
N PRO A 121 16.23 20.49 27.23
CA PRO A 121 15.74 21.07 25.98
C PRO A 121 15.29 19.96 25.04
N THR A 122 14.05 20.04 24.57
CA THR A 122 13.52 19.12 23.56
C THR A 122 13.51 19.83 22.22
N THR A 123 14.23 19.28 21.24
CA THR A 123 14.20 19.76 19.86
C THR A 123 12.83 19.46 19.25
N ARG A 124 12.09 20.52 18.89
CA ARG A 124 10.88 20.39 18.09
C ARG A 124 11.20 20.73 16.64
N TYR A 125 10.44 20.19 15.70
CA TYR A 125 10.57 20.52 14.30
C TYR A 125 9.31 21.24 13.84
N GLN A 126 9.48 22.42 13.27
CA GLN A 126 8.41 23.17 12.62
C GLN A 126 8.45 22.91 11.12
N ALA A 127 7.32 22.56 10.52
CA ALA A 127 7.21 22.51 9.08
C ALA A 127 7.21 23.92 8.52
N THR A 128 8.09 24.17 7.56
CA THR A 128 8.07 25.42 6.80
C THR A 128 6.85 25.41 5.90
N ASP A 129 6.10 26.52 5.86
CA ASP A 129 4.99 26.69 4.92
C ASP A 129 5.55 26.89 3.50
N THR A 130 5.88 25.77 2.87
CA THR A 130 6.42 25.70 1.53
C THR A 130 5.32 25.41 0.52
N GLU A 131 5.56 25.77 -0.75
CA GLU A 131 4.70 25.36 -1.86
C GLU A 131 4.49 23.84 -1.90
N VAL A 132 5.50 23.07 -1.48
CA VAL A 132 5.45 21.60 -1.40
C VAL A 132 4.40 21.15 -0.36
N SER A 133 4.43 21.71 0.85
CA SER A 133 3.44 21.40 1.89
C SER A 133 2.01 21.71 1.43
N ARG A 134 1.82 22.86 0.77
CA ARG A 134 0.53 23.25 0.20
C ARG A 134 0.08 22.34 -0.94
N GLU A 135 1.00 21.92 -1.82
CA GLU A 135 0.72 20.98 -2.91
C GLU A 135 0.28 19.61 -2.38
N ILE A 136 0.96 19.09 -1.36
CA ILE A 136 0.59 17.81 -0.73
C ILE A 136 -0.84 17.87 -0.18
N ARG A 137 -1.17 18.96 0.53
CA ARG A 137 -2.52 19.17 1.08
C ARG A 137 -3.56 19.35 -0.03
N ALA A 138 -3.27 20.15 -1.05
CA ALA A 138 -4.16 20.36 -2.19
C ALA A 138 -4.45 19.06 -2.96
N ARG A 139 -3.47 18.17 -3.11
CA ARG A 139 -3.66 16.84 -3.70
C ARG A 139 -4.65 15.99 -2.89
N LEU A 140 -4.50 15.95 -1.57
CA LEU A 140 -5.44 15.25 -0.69
C LEU A 140 -6.85 15.87 -0.72
N ASP A 141 -6.93 17.19 -0.65
CA ASP A 141 -8.21 17.93 -0.72
C ASP A 141 -8.92 17.69 -2.05
N GLY A 142 -8.17 17.68 -3.15
CA GLY A 142 -8.68 17.39 -4.49
C GLY A 142 -9.26 15.98 -4.58
N ALA A 143 -8.53 14.96 -4.10
CA ALA A 143 -8.98 13.58 -4.08
C ALA A 143 -10.27 13.40 -3.24
N ILE A 144 -10.32 14.04 -2.07
CA ILE A 144 -11.47 13.99 -1.15
C ILE A 144 -12.69 14.72 -1.74
N ARG A 145 -12.49 15.82 -2.48
CA ARG A 145 -13.59 16.64 -3.01
C ARG A 145 -14.22 16.02 -4.24
N THR A 146 -13.38 15.56 -5.17
CA THR A 146 -13.82 15.06 -6.49
C THR A 146 -14.41 13.66 -6.40
N GLY A 147 -13.97 12.84 -5.44
CA GLY A 147 -14.38 11.43 -5.35
C GLY A 147 -13.90 10.57 -6.52
N THR A 148 -13.10 11.13 -7.43
CA THR A 148 -12.46 10.38 -8.50
C THR A 148 -11.28 9.59 -7.94
N PRO A 149 -10.98 8.39 -8.46
CA PRO A 149 -9.83 7.62 -8.01
C PRO A 149 -8.53 8.45 -8.13
N PRO A 150 -7.85 8.77 -7.02
CA PRO A 150 -6.59 9.48 -7.09
C PRO A 150 -5.48 8.56 -7.57
N ASP A 151 -4.32 9.14 -7.90
CA ASP A 151 -3.13 8.34 -8.17
C ASP A 151 -2.73 7.49 -6.95
N ALA A 152 -2.05 6.36 -7.19
CA ALA A 152 -1.69 5.40 -6.15
C ALA A 152 -0.91 6.04 -4.98
N ARG A 153 -0.06 7.04 -5.25
CA ARG A 153 0.71 7.73 -4.22
C ARG A 153 -0.20 8.56 -3.31
N THR A 154 -1.10 9.33 -3.90
CA THR A 154 -2.07 10.12 -3.15
C THR A 154 -3.05 9.23 -2.35
N ALA A 155 -3.49 8.11 -2.93
CA ALA A 155 -4.29 7.11 -2.22
C ALA A 155 -3.54 6.52 -1.02
N ALA A 156 -2.27 6.14 -1.21
CA ALA A 156 -1.45 5.57 -0.14
C ALA A 156 -1.17 6.57 0.99
N LEU A 157 -0.88 7.83 0.64
CA LEU A 157 -0.71 8.90 1.63
C LEU A 157 -1.98 9.13 2.43
N ALA A 158 -3.15 9.17 1.76
CA ALA A 158 -4.43 9.29 2.42
C ALA A 158 -4.71 8.12 3.39
N ALA A 159 -4.41 6.89 2.94
CA ALA A 159 -4.52 5.67 3.73
C ALA A 159 -3.67 5.72 5.00
N LEU A 160 -2.41 6.12 4.87
CA LEU A 160 -1.49 6.28 6.00
C LEU A 160 -1.93 7.40 6.93
N ALA A 161 -2.25 8.59 6.42
CA ALA A 161 -2.73 9.72 7.21
C ALA A 161 -3.99 9.38 8.01
N HIS A 162 -4.89 8.58 7.40
CA HIS A 162 -6.04 8.02 8.12
C HIS A 162 -5.60 7.06 9.23
N ALA A 163 -4.76 6.07 8.90
CA ALA A 163 -4.33 5.02 9.82
C ALA A 163 -3.56 5.54 11.04
N VAL A 164 -2.76 6.60 10.87
CA VAL A 164 -2.03 7.23 11.99
C VAL A 164 -2.87 8.24 12.77
N GLY A 165 -4.13 8.46 12.38
CA GLY A 165 -5.06 9.33 13.10
C GLY A 165 -4.90 10.82 12.81
N LEU A 166 -4.24 11.21 11.71
CA LEU A 166 -4.07 12.63 11.33
C LEU A 166 -5.37 13.29 10.84
N GLY A 167 -6.44 12.54 10.62
CA GLY A 167 -7.69 13.09 10.08
C GLY A 167 -8.26 14.28 10.86
N LYS A 168 -8.17 14.28 12.21
CA LYS A 168 -8.63 15.42 13.04
C LYS A 168 -7.68 16.63 12.98
N HIS A 169 -6.40 16.38 12.73
CA HIS A 169 -5.40 17.43 12.55
C HIS A 169 -5.56 18.10 11.17
N LEU A 170 -5.74 17.32 10.11
CA LEU A 170 -5.90 17.80 8.74
C LEU A 170 -7.27 18.44 8.49
N TYR A 171 -8.32 17.88 9.08
CA TYR A 171 -9.70 18.33 8.92
C TYR A 171 -10.33 18.47 10.31
N PRO A 172 -10.07 19.58 11.02
CA PRO A 172 -10.61 19.78 12.37
C PRO A 172 -12.13 20.03 12.36
N GLY A 173 -12.74 19.96 13.55
CA GLY A 173 -14.15 20.30 13.74
C GLY A 173 -15.17 19.32 13.18
N ASN A 174 -16.45 19.69 13.30
CA ASN A 174 -17.58 18.89 12.82
C ASN A 174 -17.71 18.92 11.30
N GLU A 175 -17.38 20.05 10.67
CA GLU A 175 -17.41 20.24 9.21
C GLU A 175 -16.43 19.29 8.51
N GLY A 176 -15.28 18.99 9.13
CA GLY A 176 -14.30 18.03 8.61
C GLY A 176 -14.74 16.56 8.65
N ARG A 177 -15.92 16.22 9.19
CA ARG A 177 -16.37 14.83 9.32
C ARG A 177 -16.48 14.12 7.98
N SER A 178 -17.06 14.77 6.99
CA SER A 178 -17.21 14.23 5.64
C SER A 178 -15.84 13.98 4.99
N SER A 179 -14.93 14.95 5.10
CA SER A 179 -13.55 14.84 4.60
C SER A 179 -12.80 13.68 5.24
N ARG A 180 -12.93 13.48 6.56
CA ARG A 180 -12.32 12.33 7.26
C ARG A 180 -12.89 10.98 6.81
N SER A 181 -14.18 10.92 6.49
CA SER A 181 -14.80 9.71 5.93
C SER A 181 -14.22 9.40 4.55
N ARG A 182 -14.20 10.41 3.67
CA ARG A 182 -13.66 10.25 2.31
C ARG A 182 -12.17 9.91 2.31
N LEU A 183 -11.38 10.53 3.20
CA LEU A 183 -9.96 10.19 3.40
C LEU A 183 -9.78 8.69 3.70
N ARG A 184 -10.66 8.10 4.53
CA ARG A 184 -10.66 6.66 4.81
C ARG A 184 -11.03 5.84 3.58
N ASP A 185 -12.01 6.27 2.80
CA ASP A 185 -12.45 5.52 1.62
C ASP A 185 -11.38 5.43 0.54
N LEU A 186 -10.44 6.40 0.49
CA LEU A 186 -9.30 6.37 -0.43
C LEU A 186 -8.36 5.18 -0.25
N ILE A 187 -8.40 4.51 0.91
CA ILE A 187 -7.66 3.25 1.18
C ILE A 187 -7.90 2.20 0.09
N ARG A 188 -9.09 2.18 -0.51
CA ARG A 188 -9.51 1.19 -1.50
C ARG A 188 -8.79 1.34 -2.85
N HIS A 189 -8.15 2.48 -3.10
CA HIS A 189 -7.52 2.80 -4.39
C HIS A 189 -6.02 2.47 -4.46
N ASP A 190 -5.41 2.03 -3.36
CA ASP A 190 -4.01 1.55 -3.37
C ASP A 190 -3.85 0.29 -2.52
N PRO A 191 -3.54 -0.88 -3.13
CA PRO A 191 -3.38 -2.14 -2.40
C PRO A 191 -2.29 -2.10 -1.33
N MET A 192 -1.13 -1.45 -1.60
CA MET A 192 -0.03 -1.40 -0.63
C MET A 192 -0.36 -0.46 0.53
N GLY A 193 -0.88 0.72 0.23
CA GLY A 193 -1.34 1.71 1.19
C GLY A 193 -2.43 1.17 2.10
N GLY A 194 -3.38 0.40 1.55
CA GLY A 194 -4.38 -0.30 2.36
C GLY A 194 -3.80 -1.40 3.24
N LEU A 195 -2.92 -2.24 2.70
CA LEU A 195 -2.21 -3.27 3.48
C LEU A 195 -1.47 -2.65 4.69
N VAL A 196 -0.73 -1.59 4.44
CA VAL A 196 0.05 -0.89 5.46
C VAL A 196 -0.85 -0.14 6.45
N ALA A 197 -1.88 0.56 5.97
CA ALA A 197 -2.85 1.24 6.84
C ALA A 197 -3.51 0.25 7.81
N HIS A 198 -3.92 -0.92 7.31
CA HIS A 198 -4.43 -1.99 8.16
C HIS A 198 -3.38 -2.50 9.15
N ALA A 199 -2.14 -2.71 8.72
CA ALA A 199 -1.06 -3.09 9.62
C ALA A 199 -0.82 -2.06 10.74
N VAL A 200 -0.83 -0.77 10.42
CA VAL A 200 -0.70 0.32 11.40
C VAL A 200 -1.85 0.28 12.41
N MET A 201 -3.10 0.17 11.94
CA MET A 201 -4.27 0.07 12.82
C MET A 201 -4.25 -1.20 13.68
N ASP A 202 -3.83 -2.34 13.11
CA ASP A 202 -3.70 -3.61 13.82
C ASP A 202 -2.66 -3.51 14.95
N VAL A 203 -1.53 -2.85 14.72
CA VAL A 203 -0.52 -2.59 15.77
C VAL A 203 -1.09 -1.67 16.86
N GLN A 204 -1.75 -0.58 16.49
CA GLN A 204 -2.37 0.34 17.47
C GLN A 204 -3.44 -0.34 18.33
N ASN A 205 -4.17 -1.29 17.75
CA ASN A 205 -5.19 -2.07 18.44
C ASN A 205 -4.62 -3.27 19.23
N GLY A 206 -3.29 -3.46 19.25
CA GLY A 206 -2.64 -4.58 19.96
C GLY A 206 -2.76 -5.95 19.27
N VAL A 207 -3.17 -5.98 18.00
CA VAL A 207 -3.43 -7.21 17.21
C VAL A 207 -2.15 -7.77 16.57
N ALA A 208 -0.99 -7.12 16.78
CA ALA A 208 0.29 -7.51 16.17
C ALA A 208 0.70 -8.98 16.42
N GLY A 209 0.25 -9.58 17.53
CA GLY A 209 0.52 -10.97 17.90
C GLY A 209 -0.46 -12.02 17.36
N GLN A 210 -1.61 -11.64 16.77
CA GLN A 210 -2.57 -12.61 16.26
C GLN A 210 -2.25 -12.96 14.80
N ALA A 211 -1.91 -14.23 14.56
CA ALA A 211 -1.88 -14.79 13.22
C ALA A 211 -3.30 -14.76 12.65
N ARG A 212 -3.57 -13.89 11.67
CA ARG A 212 -4.78 -14.01 10.86
C ARG A 212 -4.71 -15.37 10.18
N ARG A 213 -5.59 -16.29 10.61
CA ARG A 213 -5.78 -17.57 9.91
C ARG A 213 -6.13 -17.25 8.46
N PRO A 214 -5.48 -17.87 7.46
CA PRO A 214 -5.93 -17.72 6.09
C PRO A 214 -7.39 -18.15 6.02
N ALA A 215 -8.21 -17.38 5.29
CA ALA A 215 -9.57 -17.81 4.98
C ALA A 215 -9.51 -19.21 4.35
N PRO A 216 -10.42 -20.14 4.71
CA PRO A 216 -10.41 -21.46 4.10
C PRO A 216 -10.51 -21.27 2.59
N ALA A 217 -9.53 -21.80 1.86
CA ALA A 217 -9.58 -21.87 0.42
C ALA A 217 -10.94 -22.51 0.07
N VAL A 218 -11.79 -21.76 -0.64
CA VAL A 218 -13.01 -22.31 -1.21
C VAL A 218 -12.56 -23.45 -2.12
N ARG A 219 -12.64 -24.69 -1.62
CA ARG A 219 -12.42 -25.88 -2.43
C ARG A 219 -13.45 -25.80 -3.55
N GLY A 220 -12.97 -25.44 -4.74
CA GLY A 220 -13.77 -25.49 -5.96
C GLY A 220 -14.47 -26.84 -5.99
N ARG A 221 -15.80 -26.78 -5.99
CA ARG A 221 -16.68 -27.94 -6.12
C ARG A 221 -16.27 -28.61 -7.43
N ARG A 222 -15.59 -29.76 -7.35
CA ARG A 222 -15.29 -30.58 -8.55
C ARG A 222 -16.62 -30.82 -9.27
N PRO A 223 -16.73 -30.54 -10.57
CA PRO A 223 -17.91 -30.95 -11.31
C PRO A 223 -17.99 -32.47 -11.26
N ALA A 224 -19.15 -32.99 -10.86
CA ALA A 224 -19.42 -34.42 -10.83
C ALA A 224 -19.37 -34.95 -12.27
N VAL A 225 -18.47 -35.90 -12.52
CA VAL A 225 -18.47 -36.71 -13.73
C VAL A 225 -19.68 -37.64 -13.64
N PRO A 226 -20.62 -37.63 -14.60
CA PRO A 226 -21.72 -38.59 -14.59
C PRO A 226 -21.19 -39.96 -15.03
N THR A 227 -21.35 -40.95 -14.14
CA THR A 227 -21.13 -42.37 -14.40
C THR A 227 -22.10 -42.85 -15.49
N PRO A 228 -21.65 -43.54 -16.55
CA PRO A 228 -22.57 -44.15 -17.50
C PRO A 228 -23.23 -45.38 -16.87
N ALA A 229 -24.56 -45.42 -16.92
CA ALA A 229 -25.34 -46.58 -16.53
C ALA A 229 -25.06 -47.75 -17.47
N ARG A 230 -24.70 -48.91 -16.88
CA ARG A 230 -24.69 -50.21 -17.53
C ARG A 230 -26.09 -50.55 -18.02
N GLY A 231 -26.24 -50.81 -19.30
CA GLY A 231 -27.42 -51.44 -19.89
C GLY A 231 -27.02 -52.44 -20.97
N GLY A 232 -27.30 -53.71 -20.70
CA GLY A 232 -27.76 -54.70 -21.69
C GLY A 232 -26.82 -55.07 -22.83
N GLN A 233 -26.09 -56.17 -22.62
CA GLN A 233 -25.40 -56.94 -23.64
C GLN A 233 -26.40 -57.74 -24.49
N GLN A 234 -26.37 -57.57 -25.82
CA GLN A 234 -26.80 -58.58 -26.81
C GLN A 234 -26.09 -58.32 -28.16
N VAL A 235 -25.55 -59.39 -28.73
CA VAL A 235 -24.74 -59.51 -29.96
C VAL A 235 -25.19 -60.84 -30.60
N PRO A 236 -24.95 -61.14 -31.90
CA PRO A 236 -25.23 -60.42 -33.15
C PRO A 236 -26.09 -61.29 -34.11
N ASP A 237 -26.53 -60.77 -35.27
CA ASP A 237 -26.43 -61.56 -36.51
C ASP A 237 -26.44 -60.72 -37.80
N GLN A 238 -25.88 -61.34 -38.82
CA GLN A 238 -25.34 -60.89 -40.10
C GLN A 238 -26.33 -60.22 -41.09
N THR A 239 -25.79 -59.38 -42.00
CA THR A 239 -25.50 -59.73 -43.41
C THR A 239 -25.72 -58.54 -44.37
N ARG A 240 -24.82 -58.44 -45.36
CA ARG A 240 -24.91 -57.80 -46.69
C ARG A 240 -24.35 -56.38 -46.79
N ARG A 241 -23.12 -56.24 -47.30
CA ARG A 241 -22.71 -56.18 -48.73
C ARG A 241 -23.08 -54.84 -49.40
N ARG A 242 -22.11 -53.94 -49.59
CA ARG A 242 -21.42 -53.66 -50.88
C ARG A 242 -20.60 -52.36 -50.80
N GLU A 243 -19.36 -52.51 -51.24
CA GLU A 243 -18.32 -51.53 -51.59
C GLU A 243 -18.62 -50.89 -52.98
N PRO A 244 -17.74 -50.07 -53.60
CA PRO A 244 -17.30 -48.69 -53.29
C PRO A 244 -17.53 -47.72 -54.48
N ALA A 245 -17.31 -46.40 -54.32
CA ALA A 245 -16.78 -45.56 -55.42
C ALA A 245 -16.31 -44.15 -55.01
N ARG A 246 -15.02 -43.91 -55.31
CA ARG A 246 -14.39 -42.69 -55.88
C ARG A 246 -14.30 -41.34 -55.12
N VAL A 247 -13.03 -41.03 -54.86
CA VAL A 247 -12.29 -39.76 -54.64
C VAL A 247 -12.28 -38.90 -55.95
N PRO A 248 -11.66 -37.69 -56.03
CA PRO A 248 -11.87 -36.37 -55.38
C PRO A 248 -12.16 -35.23 -56.40
N ALA A 249 -12.45 -33.99 -55.95
CA ALA A 249 -11.99 -32.75 -56.63
C ALA A 249 -12.21 -31.46 -55.79
N ARG A 250 -11.12 -30.74 -55.50
CA ARG A 250 -11.02 -29.25 -55.43
C ARG A 250 -10.60 -28.76 -56.84
N PRO A 251 -10.53 -27.45 -57.23
CA PRO A 251 -10.48 -26.22 -56.41
C PRO A 251 -11.21 -24.94 -56.97
N SER A 252 -11.15 -23.86 -56.18
CA SER A 252 -10.97 -22.41 -56.52
C SER A 252 -11.86 -21.65 -57.52
N LEU A 253 -12.34 -20.47 -57.07
CA LEU A 253 -12.44 -19.12 -57.72
C LEU A 253 -13.18 -18.21 -56.70
N SER A 254 -12.60 -17.22 -56.02
CA SER A 254 -12.06 -15.90 -56.45
C SER A 254 -12.96 -15.15 -57.43
N SER A 255 -13.69 -14.12 -56.96
CA SER A 255 -13.56 -12.73 -57.44
C SER A 255 -14.60 -11.78 -56.86
N ARG A 256 -14.09 -10.65 -56.35
CA ARG A 256 -14.61 -9.26 -56.36
C ARG A 256 -15.92 -8.92 -55.63
#